data_AF-A0A4Y9XWN9-F1
#
_entry.id   AF-A0A4Y9XWN9-F1
#
_cell.length_a   1.000
_cell.length_b   1.000
_cell.length_c   1.000
_cell.angle_alpha   90.00
_cell.angle_beta   90.00
_cell.angle_gamma   90.00
#
_symmetry.space_group_name_H-M   'P 1'
#
loop_
_entity.id
_entity.type
_entity.pdbx_description
1 polymer ?
#
loop_
_entity_poly.entity_id
_entity_poly.type
_entity_poly.pdbx_seq_one_letter_code
_entity_poly.pdbx_strand_id
1 'polypeptide(L)'
;MYGTMRSRKSGNGVATKEQAVGSSEVNKDSWAAEINGKINVFDKSLVEFFDTYVPCEAASRAARPWNDPATPFKTVPTTGRETEMYPHIIKGLESIVRKFKPARRPRFANGSKRALRFPYSAWEDEHNYTLPDILMSFPA
;
A
#
# COMPACT_ATOMS: atom_id res chain seq x y z
N MET A 1 -15.22 12.91 33.24
CA MET A 1 -14.80 12.52 31.88
C MET A 1 -13.94 13.63 31.32
N TYR A 2 -12.61 13.44 31.29
CA TYR A 2 -11.69 14.45 30.77
C TYR A 2 -11.55 14.24 29.26
N GLY A 3 -12.05 15.21 28.48
CA GLY A 3 -11.89 15.24 27.04
C GLY A 3 -10.46 15.59 26.67
N THR A 4 -9.85 14.79 25.79
CA THR A 4 -8.53 15.06 25.24
C THR A 4 -8.55 16.39 24.49
N MET A 5 -7.64 17.31 24.85
CA MET A 5 -7.48 18.59 24.16
C MET A 5 -7.12 18.34 22.68
N ARG A 6 -7.93 18.85 21.76
CA ARG A 6 -7.57 18.93 20.34
C ARG A 6 -6.38 19.88 20.20
N SER A 7 -5.22 19.35 19.81
CA SER A 7 -4.07 20.17 19.43
C SER A 7 -4.47 20.98 18.19
N ARG A 8 -4.53 22.31 18.35
CA ARG A 8 -4.75 23.23 17.23
C ARG A 8 -3.52 23.19 16.34
N LYS A 9 -3.69 22.84 15.05
CA LYS A 9 -2.70 23.13 13.99
C LYS A 9 -2.47 24.65 13.98
N SER A 10 -1.37 25.10 14.59
CA SER A 10 -0.89 26.46 14.39
C SER A 10 -0.15 26.49 13.06
N GLY A 11 -0.88 26.79 11.99
CA GLY A 11 -0.32 27.02 10.66
C GLY A 11 -0.48 28.50 10.32
N ASN A 12 0.47 29.34 10.75
CA ASN A 12 0.62 30.67 10.16
C ASN A 12 1.46 30.53 8.90
N GLY A 13 0.80 30.42 7.76
CA GLY A 13 1.43 30.46 6.44
C GLY A 13 0.69 29.58 5.45
N VAL A 14 0.12 30.19 4.42
CA VAL A 14 -0.35 29.49 3.23
C VAL A 14 0.87 28.80 2.63
N ALA A 15 0.92 27.47 2.68
CA ALA A 15 1.99 26.71 2.06
C ALA A 15 1.99 27.03 0.56
N THR A 16 3.05 27.68 0.07
CA THR A 16 3.23 27.92 -1.35
C THR A 16 3.54 26.60 -2.06
N LYS A 17 3.21 26.49 -3.36
CA LYS A 17 3.43 25.27 -4.17
C LYS A 17 4.85 24.70 -4.08
N GLU A 18 5.84 25.52 -3.78
CA GLU A 18 7.25 25.15 -3.61
C GLU A 18 7.50 24.38 -2.30
N GLN A 19 6.72 24.66 -1.24
CA GLN A 19 6.73 23.93 0.03
C GLN A 19 5.91 22.64 -0.01
N ALA A 20 5.28 22.28 -1.14
CA ALA A 20 4.64 20.97 -1.28
C ALA A 20 5.61 19.89 -1.82
N VAL A 21 6.81 20.30 -2.23
CA VAL A 21 7.82 19.38 -2.76
C VAL A 21 8.60 18.77 -1.60
N GLY A 22 8.69 17.44 -1.54
CA GLY A 22 9.37 16.67 -0.48
C GLY A 22 10.89 16.92 -0.34
N SER A 23 11.44 17.88 -1.09
CA SER A 23 12.84 18.32 -1.02
C SER A 23 13.08 19.48 -0.06
N SER A 24 12.03 20.19 0.39
CA SER A 24 12.15 21.26 1.40
C SER A 24 12.67 20.70 2.74
N GLU A 25 13.79 21.23 3.22
CA GLU A 25 14.39 20.84 4.51
C GLU A 25 13.45 21.17 5.68
N VAL A 26 12.74 22.29 5.61
CA VAL A 26 11.73 22.70 6.61
C VAL A 26 10.60 21.67 6.73
N ASN A 27 10.22 21.02 5.63
CA ASN A 27 9.23 19.96 5.67
C ASN A 27 9.81 18.70 6.30
N LYS A 28 11.05 18.33 5.99
CA LYS A 28 11.67 17.12 6.54
C LYS A 28 11.69 17.14 8.06
N ASP A 29 12.01 18.28 8.67
CA ASP A 29 12.03 18.39 10.14
C ASP A 29 10.62 18.29 10.73
N SER A 30 9.62 18.91 10.11
CA SER A 30 8.23 18.80 10.55
C SER A 30 7.69 17.37 10.41
N TRP A 31 7.99 16.70 9.29
CA TRP A 31 7.62 15.30 9.06
C TRP A 31 8.37 14.35 10.00
N ALA A 32 9.66 14.58 10.22
CA ALA A 32 10.47 13.81 11.16
C ALA A 32 9.92 13.96 12.58
N ALA A 33 9.61 15.17 13.03
CA ALA A 33 8.99 15.41 14.32
C ALA A 33 7.61 14.74 14.44
N GLU A 34 6.82 14.71 13.36
CA GLU A 34 5.51 14.07 13.35
C GLU A 34 5.60 12.53 13.43
N ILE A 35 6.59 11.93 12.76
CA ILE A 35 6.80 10.48 12.71
C ILE A 35 7.60 9.99 13.91
N ASN A 36 8.38 10.87 14.54
CA ASN A 36 9.16 10.55 15.74
C ASN A 36 8.22 10.05 16.85
N GLY A 37 8.56 8.88 17.42
CA GLY A 37 7.72 8.21 18.40
C GLY A 37 6.48 7.48 17.85
N LYS A 38 6.21 7.54 16.54
CA LYS A 38 5.15 6.75 15.87
C LYS A 38 5.70 5.53 15.12
N ILE A 39 7.02 5.41 14.97
CA ILE A 39 7.65 4.22 14.39
C ILE A 39 7.76 3.16 15.48
N ASN A 40 6.91 2.13 15.39
CA ASN A 40 7.09 0.92 16.18
C ASN A 40 8.11 0.03 15.49
N VAL A 41 9.36 0.11 15.95
CA VAL A 41 10.42 -0.81 15.51
C VAL A 41 10.15 -2.18 16.13
N PHE A 42 10.09 -3.20 15.29
CA PHE A 42 10.02 -4.58 15.74
C PHE A 42 11.41 -5.21 15.60
N ASP A 43 12.04 -5.49 16.72
CA ASP A 43 13.45 -5.86 16.85
C ASP A 43 13.71 -7.37 16.80
N LYS A 44 12.70 -8.15 16.39
CA LYS A 44 12.76 -9.61 16.29
C LYS A 44 12.80 -10.10 14.85
N SER A 45 12.84 -11.42 14.66
CA SER A 45 12.86 -12.01 13.33
C SER A 45 11.59 -11.70 12.54
N LEU A 46 11.70 -11.73 11.20
CA LEU A 46 10.55 -11.55 10.31
C LEU A 46 9.47 -12.62 10.54
N VAL A 47 9.87 -13.83 10.95
CA VAL A 47 8.92 -14.90 11.31
C VAL A 47 8.10 -14.51 12.53
N GLU A 48 8.76 -14.04 13.59
CA GLU A 48 8.07 -13.57 14.80
C GLU A 48 7.18 -12.35 14.52
N PHE A 49 7.57 -11.49 13.57
CA PHE A 49 6.74 -10.37 13.15
C PHE A 49 5.43 -10.87 12.56
N PHE A 50 5.51 -11.83 11.63
CA PHE A 50 4.32 -12.41 11.01
C PHE A 50 3.45 -13.16 12.02
N ASP A 51 4.06 -13.96 12.90
CA ASP A 51 3.31 -14.68 13.92
C ASP A 51 2.64 -13.74 14.94
N THR A 52 3.22 -12.56 15.20
CA THR A 52 2.67 -11.58 16.15
C THR A 52 1.57 -10.71 15.54
N TYR A 53 1.76 -10.23 14.29
CA TYR A 53 0.93 -9.16 13.72
C TYR A 53 0.07 -9.58 12.53
N VAL A 54 0.32 -10.74 11.91
CA VAL A 54 -0.44 -11.18 10.74
C VAL A 54 -1.37 -12.32 11.16
N PRO A 55 -2.68 -12.06 11.31
CA PRO A 55 -3.64 -13.11 11.58
C PRO A 55 -3.58 -14.16 10.47
N CYS A 56 -3.21 -15.38 10.82
CA CYS A 56 -3.13 -16.48 9.87
C CYS A 56 -3.68 -17.75 10.51
N GLU A 57 -4.53 -18.48 9.78
CA GLU A 57 -5.09 -19.77 10.23
C GLU A 57 -4.05 -20.89 10.33
N ALA A 58 -2.89 -20.72 9.70
CA ALA A 58 -1.80 -21.68 9.71
C ALA A 58 -0.48 -20.99 10.08
N ALA A 59 0.44 -21.71 10.71
CA ALA A 59 1.77 -21.18 11.02
C ALA A 59 2.41 -20.55 9.76
N SER A 60 3.05 -19.39 9.91
CA SER A 60 3.65 -18.58 8.84
C SER A 60 4.90 -19.23 8.19
N ARG A 61 4.94 -20.56 8.13
CA ARG A 61 6.06 -21.37 7.61
C ARG A 61 5.91 -21.70 6.13
N ALA A 62 5.16 -20.90 5.37
CA ALA A 62 4.99 -21.15 3.95
C ALA A 62 6.31 -20.91 3.22
N ALA A 63 6.85 -21.96 2.58
CA ALA A 63 7.96 -21.82 1.66
C ALA A 63 7.59 -20.80 0.57
N ARG A 64 8.48 -19.84 0.32
CA ARG A 64 8.28 -18.86 -0.76
C ARG A 64 8.18 -19.63 -2.09
N PRO A 65 7.11 -19.44 -2.90
CA PRO A 65 6.96 -20.17 -4.15
C PRO A 65 7.91 -19.70 -5.27
N TRP A 66 8.71 -18.66 -5.00
CA TRP A 66 9.69 -18.04 -5.89
C TRP A 66 11.08 -17.96 -5.22
N ASN A 67 12.13 -18.10 -6.03
CA ASN A 67 13.52 -17.94 -5.58
C ASN A 67 13.91 -16.46 -5.48
N ASP A 68 13.50 -15.67 -6.48
CA ASP A 68 13.75 -14.23 -6.57
C ASP A 68 12.44 -13.51 -6.92
N PRO A 69 11.93 -12.61 -6.05
CA PRO A 69 10.69 -11.88 -6.29
C PRO A 69 10.78 -10.87 -7.45
N ALA A 70 11.98 -10.49 -7.91
CA ALA A 70 12.15 -9.59 -9.03
C ALA A 70 11.99 -10.30 -10.38
N THR A 71 12.26 -11.60 -10.44
CA THR A 71 12.22 -12.38 -11.68
C THR A 71 10.88 -12.29 -12.43
N PRO A 72 9.71 -12.38 -11.78
CA PRO A 72 8.41 -12.19 -12.44
C PRO A 72 8.21 -10.82 -13.11
N PHE A 73 8.98 -9.80 -12.71
CA PHE A 73 8.81 -8.41 -13.15
C PHE A 73 9.93 -7.92 -14.08
N LYS A 74 10.88 -8.79 -14.48
CA LYS A 74 12.00 -8.43 -15.37
C LYS A 74 11.57 -7.84 -16.72
N THR A 75 10.35 -8.13 -17.16
CA THR A 75 9.80 -7.66 -18.43
C THR A 75 8.95 -6.40 -18.30
N VAL A 76 8.81 -5.83 -17.10
CA VAL A 76 8.09 -4.58 -16.90
C VAL A 76 8.93 -3.44 -17.50
N PRO A 77 8.38 -2.65 -18.44
CA PRO A 77 9.09 -1.49 -18.97
C PRO A 77 9.45 -0.51 -17.85
N THR A 78 10.67 0.01 -17.88
CA THR A 78 11.14 1.05 -16.93
C THR A 78 11.02 2.47 -17.49
N THR A 79 10.64 2.57 -18.76
CA THR A 79 10.44 3.82 -19.51
C THR A 79 9.12 3.75 -20.25
N GLY A 80 8.46 4.89 -20.45
CA GLY A 80 7.17 4.98 -21.14
C GLY A 80 6.05 5.44 -20.21
N ARG A 81 4.80 5.28 -20.66
CA ARG A 81 3.65 5.67 -19.84
C ARG A 81 3.39 4.59 -18.79
N GLU A 82 3.10 5.01 -17.56
CA GLU A 82 2.81 4.09 -16.46
C GLU A 82 1.72 3.06 -16.82
N THR A 83 0.69 3.49 -17.56
CA THR A 83 -0.40 2.62 -18.02
C THR A 83 0.05 1.44 -18.89
N GLU A 84 1.19 1.57 -19.58
CA GLU A 84 1.78 0.52 -20.41
C GLU A 84 2.50 -0.54 -19.56
N MET A 85 2.82 -0.22 -18.30
CA MET A 85 3.47 -1.15 -17.37
C MET A 85 2.49 -2.14 -16.75
N TYR A 86 1.23 -1.75 -16.53
CA TYR A 86 0.26 -2.57 -15.79
C TYR A 86 0.05 -3.98 -16.35
N PRO A 87 -0.06 -4.21 -17.68
CA PRO A 87 -0.16 -5.57 -18.22
C PRO A 87 1.02 -6.47 -17.84
N HIS A 88 2.23 -5.92 -17.78
CA HIS A 88 3.45 -6.66 -17.42
C HIS A 88 3.47 -6.95 -15.92
N ILE A 89 3.05 -5.99 -15.09
CA ILE A 89 2.95 -6.16 -13.64
C ILE A 89 1.90 -7.22 -13.30
N ILE A 90 0.71 -7.14 -13.90
CA ILE A 90 -0.36 -8.14 -13.71
C ILE A 90 0.13 -9.53 -14.07
N LYS A 91 0.81 -9.69 -15.21
CA LYS A 91 1.41 -10.97 -15.62
C LYS A 91 2.44 -11.50 -14.61
N GLY A 92 3.26 -10.61 -14.04
CA GLY A 92 4.21 -10.94 -12.98
C GLY A 92 3.51 -11.46 -11.71
N LEU A 93 2.48 -10.75 -11.26
CA LEU A 93 1.65 -11.12 -10.12
C LEU A 93 0.93 -12.46 -10.33
N GLU A 94 0.35 -12.68 -11.51
CA GLU A 94 -0.27 -13.96 -11.89
C GLU A 94 0.73 -15.12 -11.87
N SER A 95 1.97 -14.87 -12.32
CA SER A 95 3.03 -15.88 -12.28
C SER A 95 3.39 -16.28 -10.85
N ILE A 96 3.42 -15.33 -9.93
CA ILE A 96 3.67 -15.56 -8.49
C ILE A 96 2.58 -16.46 -7.89
N VAL A 97 1.31 -16.15 -8.17
CA VAL A 97 0.19 -16.87 -7.55
C VAL A 97 -0.19 -18.16 -8.27
N ARG A 98 0.43 -18.47 -9.41
CA ARG A 98 0.10 -19.66 -10.23
C ARG A 98 0.13 -20.97 -9.45
N LYS A 99 1.03 -21.10 -8.46
CA LYS A 99 1.16 -22.31 -7.62
C LYS A 99 0.16 -22.37 -6.47
N PHE A 100 -0.60 -21.31 -6.22
CA PHE A 100 -1.54 -21.26 -5.11
C PHE A 100 -2.74 -22.17 -5.41
N LYS A 101 -3.34 -22.77 -4.37
CA LYS A 101 -4.57 -23.56 -4.52
C LYS A 101 -5.66 -22.70 -5.18
N PRO A 102 -6.42 -23.21 -6.16
CA PRO A 102 -7.42 -22.41 -6.89
C PRO A 102 -8.37 -21.62 -5.98
N ALA A 103 -8.86 -22.22 -4.90
CA ALA A 103 -9.77 -21.59 -3.93
C ALA A 103 -9.18 -20.38 -3.17
N ARG A 104 -7.85 -20.20 -3.18
CA ARG A 104 -7.16 -19.09 -2.50
C ARG A 104 -6.29 -18.27 -3.45
N ARG A 105 -6.37 -18.52 -4.76
CA ARG A 105 -5.52 -17.88 -5.77
C ARG A 105 -6.07 -16.50 -6.12
N PRO A 106 -5.38 -15.40 -5.78
CA PRO A 106 -5.83 -14.07 -6.17
C PRO A 106 -5.89 -13.91 -7.69
N ARG A 107 -6.77 -13.04 -8.15
CA ARG A 107 -6.84 -12.55 -9.53
C ARG A 107 -6.51 -11.06 -9.54
N PHE A 108 -5.85 -10.62 -10.61
CA PHE A 108 -5.41 -9.24 -10.77
C PHE A 108 -6.04 -8.63 -12.01
N ALA A 109 -6.37 -7.33 -11.95
CA ALA A 109 -6.95 -6.61 -13.08
C ALA A 109 -6.45 -5.15 -13.10
N ASN A 110 -6.43 -4.56 -14.30
CA ASN A 110 -6.12 -3.14 -14.44
C ASN A 110 -7.29 -2.30 -13.91
N GLY A 111 -7.03 -1.56 -12.82
CA GLY A 111 -7.99 -0.71 -12.14
C GLY A 111 -7.86 0.77 -12.50
N SER A 112 -6.78 1.19 -13.20
CA SER A 112 -6.46 2.62 -13.43
C SER A 112 -7.57 3.46 -14.09
N LYS A 113 -8.56 2.81 -14.70
CA LYS A 113 -9.73 3.45 -15.33
C LYS A 113 -11.05 3.15 -14.61
N ARG A 114 -11.01 2.58 -13.40
CA ARG A 114 -12.17 2.15 -12.63
C ARG A 114 -12.24 2.92 -11.33
N ALA A 115 -13.16 3.89 -11.27
CA ALA A 115 -13.44 4.62 -10.05
C ALA A 115 -14.10 3.66 -9.03
N LEU A 116 -13.43 3.46 -7.90
CA LEU A 116 -13.93 2.71 -6.77
C LEU A 116 -14.52 3.71 -5.77
N ARG A 117 -15.84 3.62 -5.57
CA ARG A 117 -16.55 4.39 -4.54
C ARG A 117 -16.13 3.92 -3.15
N PHE A 118 -16.30 4.80 -2.17
CA PHE A 118 -16.07 4.43 -0.79
C PHE A 118 -17.01 3.27 -0.41
N PRO A 119 -16.52 2.20 0.22
CA PRO A 119 -17.29 0.96 0.39
C PRO A 119 -18.43 1.07 1.41
N TYR A 120 -18.52 2.20 2.12
CA TYR A 120 -19.55 2.45 3.12
C TYR A 120 -20.41 3.65 2.70
N SER A 121 -21.66 3.37 2.34
CA SER A 121 -22.61 4.38 1.86
C SER A 121 -22.82 5.53 2.84
N ALA A 122 -22.72 5.26 4.15
CA ALA A 122 -22.88 6.28 5.20
C ALA A 122 -21.83 7.41 5.15
N TRP A 123 -20.70 7.21 4.47
CA TRP A 123 -19.62 8.20 4.34
C TRP A 123 -19.20 8.42 2.88
N GLU A 124 -20.02 8.00 1.92
CA GLU A 124 -19.67 8.12 0.50
C GLU A 124 -19.52 9.58 0.06
N ASP A 125 -20.36 10.48 0.58
CA ASP A 125 -20.31 11.92 0.25
C ASP A 125 -19.11 12.65 0.88
N GLU A 126 -18.52 12.07 1.92
CA GLU A 126 -17.35 12.63 2.63
C GLU A 126 -16.01 12.16 2.02
N HIS A 127 -16.04 11.14 1.16
CA HIS A 127 -14.85 10.51 0.58
C HIS A 127 -14.89 10.50 -0.94
N ASN A 128 -13.82 11.02 -1.57
CA ASN A 128 -13.66 10.90 -3.01
C ASN A 128 -13.50 9.44 -3.44
N TYR A 129 -13.94 9.15 -4.67
CA TYR A 129 -13.64 7.88 -5.31
C TYR A 129 -12.12 7.70 -5.44
N THR A 130 -11.67 6.44 -5.39
CA THR A 130 -10.28 6.07 -5.62
C THR A 130 -10.12 5.46 -7.00
N LEU A 131 -9.01 5.73 -7.67
CA LEU A 131 -8.63 5.07 -8.92
C LEU A 131 -7.40 4.18 -8.65
N PRO A 132 -7.60 2.95 -8.13
CA PRO A 132 -6.48 2.06 -7.86
C PRO A 132 -5.89 1.56 -9.17
N ASP A 133 -4.57 1.57 -9.32
CA ASP A 133 -3.92 1.15 -10.57
C ASP A 133 -4.14 -0.34 -10.88
N ILE A 134 -4.04 -1.19 -9.85
CA ILE A 134 -4.23 -2.63 -9.92
C ILE A 134 -5.25 -3.06 -8.88
N LEU A 135 -6.28 -3.77 -9.33
CA LEU A 135 -7.26 -4.44 -8.49
C LEU A 135 -6.83 -5.87 -8.22
N MET A 136 -7.06 -6.33 -6.99
CA MET A 136 -6.84 -7.71 -6.58
C MET A 136 -8.12 -8.25 -5.94
N SER A 137 -8.48 -9.49 -6.27
CA SER A 137 -9.65 -10.17 -5.72
C SER A 137 -9.32 -11.62 -5.40
N PHE A 138 -10.02 -12.18 -4.41
CA PHE A 138 -10.00 -13.61 -4.17
C PHE A 138 -11.11 -14.31 -4.97
N PRO A 139 -11.00 -15.63 -5.19
CA PRO A 139 -12.12 -16.45 -5.64
C PRO A 139 -13.31 -16.29 -4.70
N ALA A 140 -14.52 -16.33 -5.26
CA ALA A 140 -15.75 -16.36 -4.49
C ALA A 140 -15.93 -17.72 -3.81
#